data_AF-A0A8W8JH82-F1
#
_entry.id   AF-A0A8W8JH82-F1
#
_cell.length_a   1.000
_cell.length_b   1.000
_cell.length_c   1.000
_cell.angle_alpha   90.00
_cell.angle_beta   90.00
_cell.angle_gamma   90.00
#
_symmetry.space_group_name_H-M   'P 1'
#
loop_
_entity.id
_entity.type
_entity.pdbx_description
1 polymer ?
#
loop_
_entity_poly.entity_id
_entity_poly.type
_entity_poly.pdbx_seq_one_letter_code
_entity_poly.pdbx_strand_id
1 'polypeptide(L)'
;VEFESLFRKYDETASFLYLRSFRRARVNFSTPEMAATARIHLHELELYGKRVKCYFAQPKDEESENKDPHLHPPPLEKQFLISPPASPPVGWEQTHEAEPIINYDLISAVANLAPGMSHEIHPPSDKHPAIVVHICEDPPLRCNGEKPKIIQTRRPDVSERGT
;
A
#
# COMPACT_ATOMS: atom_id res chain seq x y z
N VAL A 1 -25.68 26.62 -17.00
CA VAL A 1 -25.63 25.45 -17.93
C VAL A 1 -24.85 25.77 -19.21
N GLU A 2 -24.69 27.05 -19.59
CA GLU A 2 -24.01 27.44 -20.85
C GLU A 2 -22.57 26.93 -20.99
N PHE A 3 -21.79 26.90 -19.90
CA PHE A 3 -20.42 26.39 -19.92
C PHE A 3 -20.38 24.93 -20.39
N GLU A 4 -21.14 24.02 -19.75
CA GLU A 4 -21.13 22.60 -20.12
C GLU A 4 -21.65 22.37 -21.54
N SER A 5 -22.70 23.11 -21.93
CA SER A 5 -23.26 23.05 -23.29
C SER A 5 -22.23 23.37 -24.37
N LEU A 6 -21.26 24.24 -24.09
CA LEU A 6 -20.21 24.61 -25.03
C LEU A 6 -19.27 23.45 -25.35
N PHE A 7 -18.90 22.67 -24.34
CA PHE A 7 -18.05 21.49 -24.49
C PHE A 7 -18.85 20.29 -25.02
N ARG A 8 -20.12 20.16 -24.63
CA ARG A 8 -21.01 19.09 -25.12
C ARG A 8 -21.33 19.16 -26.62
N LYS A 9 -21.10 20.30 -27.28
CA LYS A 9 -21.19 20.40 -28.76
C LYS A 9 -20.17 19.54 -29.47
N TYR A 10 -19.03 19.26 -28.83
CA TYR A 10 -17.98 18.42 -29.39
C TYR A 10 -18.16 16.96 -28.97
N ASP A 11 -18.63 16.74 -27.75
CA ASP A 11 -18.86 15.40 -27.21
C ASP A 11 -20.04 15.42 -26.23
N GLU A 12 -21.14 14.80 -26.62
CA GLU A 12 -22.34 14.71 -25.78
C GLU A 12 -22.09 13.96 -24.46
N THR A 13 -21.10 13.06 -24.45
CA THR A 13 -20.71 12.23 -23.30
C THR A 13 -19.65 12.89 -22.42
N ALA A 14 -19.26 14.15 -22.70
CA ALA A 14 -18.26 14.87 -21.92
C ALA A 14 -18.64 14.96 -20.44
N SER A 15 -17.67 14.65 -19.57
CA SER A 15 -17.80 14.73 -18.11
C SER A 15 -17.04 15.93 -17.54
N PHE A 16 -17.56 16.52 -16.47
CA PHE A 16 -17.05 17.76 -15.88
C PHE A 16 -16.73 17.58 -14.40
N LEU A 17 -15.52 17.99 -13.99
CA LEU A 17 -15.08 18.00 -12.61
C LEU A 17 -14.66 19.42 -12.21
N TYR A 18 -15.41 20.04 -11.30
CA TYR A 18 -15.17 21.41 -10.87
C TYR A 18 -14.24 21.48 -9.65
N LEU A 19 -13.08 22.11 -9.84
CA LEU A 19 -12.09 22.38 -8.80
C LEU A 19 -12.28 23.81 -8.29
N ARG A 20 -13.33 24.02 -7.47
CA ARG A 20 -13.82 25.35 -7.06
C ARG A 20 -12.73 26.22 -6.42
N SER A 21 -11.94 25.67 -5.50
CA SER A 21 -10.86 26.38 -4.82
C SER A 21 -9.78 26.87 -5.78
N PHE A 22 -9.55 26.14 -6.86
CA PHE A 22 -8.54 26.47 -7.87
C PHE A 22 -9.09 27.32 -9.02
N ARG A 23 -10.41 27.59 -9.04
CA ARG A 23 -11.12 28.22 -10.17
C ARG A 23 -10.85 27.52 -11.50
N ARG A 24 -10.79 26.18 -11.46
CA ARG A 24 -10.52 25.32 -12.61
C ARG A 24 -11.64 24.30 -12.79
N ALA A 25 -11.81 23.83 -14.02
CA ALA A 25 -12.64 22.68 -14.33
C ALA A 25 -11.82 21.71 -15.18
N ARG A 26 -11.94 20.41 -14.90
CA ARG A 26 -11.43 19.34 -15.76
C ARG A 26 -12.60 18.83 -16.60
N VAL A 27 -12.38 18.74 -17.90
CA VAL A 27 -13.32 18.19 -18.86
C VAL A 27 -12.70 16.93 -19.43
N ASN A 28 -13.37 15.79 -19.31
CA ASN A 28 -12.93 14.56 -19.97
C ASN A 28 -13.83 14.32 -21.18
N PHE A 29 -13.17 14.06 -22.30
CA PHE A 29 -13.79 13.68 -23.57
C PHE A 29 -13.62 12.17 -23.78
N SER A 30 -14.49 11.59 -24.59
CA SER A 30 -14.45 10.20 -25.03
C SER A 30 -13.23 9.90 -25.90
N THR A 31 -12.84 10.82 -26.78
CA THR A 31 -11.69 10.66 -27.65
C THR A 31 -10.72 11.86 -27.59
N PRO A 32 -9.41 11.63 -27.81
CA PRO A 32 -8.41 12.70 -27.78
C PRO A 32 -8.59 13.71 -28.94
N GLU A 33 -9.15 13.28 -30.08
CA GLU A 33 -9.42 14.16 -31.22
C GLU A 33 -10.47 15.22 -30.85
N MET A 34 -11.55 14.81 -30.18
CA MET A 34 -12.59 15.72 -29.69
C MET A 34 -12.01 16.74 -28.70
N ALA A 35 -11.15 16.29 -27.79
CA ALA A 35 -10.46 17.17 -26.85
C ALA A 35 -9.56 18.19 -27.55
N ALA A 36 -8.85 17.77 -28.60
CA ALA A 36 -8.00 18.65 -29.40
C ALA A 36 -8.83 19.70 -30.16
N THR A 37 -9.90 19.30 -30.84
CA THR A 37 -10.82 20.22 -31.54
C THR A 37 -11.47 21.21 -30.58
N ALA A 38 -11.99 20.72 -29.45
CA ALA A 38 -12.58 21.57 -28.43
C ALA A 38 -11.56 22.57 -27.87
N ARG A 39 -10.32 22.15 -27.63
CA ARG A 39 -9.26 23.08 -27.20
C ARG A 39 -9.01 24.17 -28.24
N ILE A 40 -8.88 23.83 -29.53
CA ILE A 40 -8.59 24.82 -30.59
C ILE A 40 -9.68 25.90 -30.62
N HIS A 41 -10.95 25.52 -30.53
CA HIS A 41 -12.06 26.46 -30.63
C HIS A 41 -12.37 27.22 -29.34
N LEU A 42 -12.16 26.59 -28.18
CA LEU A 42 -12.57 27.15 -26.88
C LEU A 42 -11.43 27.85 -26.13
N HIS A 43 -10.19 27.69 -26.58
CA HIS A 43 -9.05 28.37 -25.97
C HIS A 43 -9.13 29.88 -26.20
N GLU A 44 -8.98 30.63 -25.11
CA GLU A 44 -9.12 32.09 -25.03
C GLU A 44 -10.50 32.66 -25.38
N LEU A 45 -11.54 31.82 -25.39
CA LEU A 45 -12.93 32.27 -25.51
C LEU A 45 -13.31 33.11 -24.29
N GLU A 46 -14.03 34.20 -24.53
CA GLU A 46 -14.56 35.04 -23.48
C GLU A 46 -15.87 34.46 -22.93
N LEU A 47 -15.84 34.05 -21.66
CA LEU A 47 -17.01 33.58 -20.92
C LEU A 47 -17.20 34.46 -19.69
N TYR A 48 -18.40 35.02 -19.54
CA TYR A 48 -18.75 35.89 -18.41
C TYR A 48 -17.74 37.04 -18.19
N GLY A 49 -17.27 37.67 -19.27
CA GLY A 49 -16.30 38.78 -19.24
C GLY A 49 -14.86 38.36 -18.90
N LYS A 50 -14.54 37.06 -18.95
CA LYS A 50 -13.20 36.52 -18.68
C LYS A 50 -12.77 35.54 -19.76
N ARG A 51 -11.51 35.65 -20.19
CA ARG A 51 -10.93 34.72 -21.17
C ARG A 51 -10.54 33.42 -20.49
N VAL A 52 -11.09 32.30 -20.95
CA VAL A 52 -10.80 30.97 -20.41
C VAL A 52 -9.57 30.39 -21.10
N LYS A 53 -8.69 29.77 -20.32
CA LYS A 53 -7.51 29.07 -20.85
C LYS A 53 -7.69 27.56 -20.74
N CYS A 54 -7.58 26.89 -21.88
CA CYS A 54 -7.67 25.44 -21.99
C CYS A 54 -6.29 24.81 -22.12
N TYR A 55 -6.01 23.81 -21.29
CA TYR A 55 -4.75 23.05 -21.26
C TYR A 55 -5.04 21.56 -21.35
N PHE A 56 -4.12 20.79 -21.95
CA PHE A 56 -4.17 19.34 -21.86
C PHE A 56 -3.76 18.89 -20.47
N ALA A 57 -4.48 17.93 -19.91
CA ALA A 57 -4.07 17.28 -18.68
C ALA A 57 -2.84 16.42 -18.97
N GLN A 58 -1.80 16.56 -18.16
CA GLN A 58 -0.69 15.62 -18.20
C GLN A 58 -1.17 14.31 -17.58
N PRO A 59 -1.02 13.17 -18.27
CA PRO A 59 -1.10 11.88 -17.62
C PRO A 59 -0.14 11.90 -16.43
N LYS A 60 -0.59 11.44 -15.27
CA LYS A 60 0.36 11.00 -14.27
C LYS A 60 0.88 9.70 -14.81
N ASP A 61 2.03 9.74 -15.46
CA ASP A 61 2.76 8.53 -15.84
C ASP A 61 3.20 7.88 -14.52
N GLU A 62 2.33 7.05 -13.95
CA GLU A 62 2.73 6.05 -12.94
C GLU A 62 3.36 4.83 -13.65
N GLU A 63 3.38 4.83 -14.98
CA GLU A 63 3.94 3.79 -15.84
C GLU A 63 5.01 4.36 -16.78
N SER A 64 5.99 5.10 -16.26
CA SER A 64 7.26 5.16 -16.98
C SER A 64 7.90 3.78 -16.90
N GLU A 65 7.75 2.96 -17.96
CA GLU A 65 8.31 1.61 -18.16
C GLU A 65 9.84 1.47 -17.92
N ASN A 66 10.53 2.53 -17.49
CA ASN A 66 11.95 2.50 -17.19
C ASN A 66 12.23 3.17 -15.84
N LYS A 67 12.50 2.32 -14.84
CA LYS A 67 12.88 2.63 -13.45
C LYS A 67 11.78 3.20 -12.56
N ASP A 68 10.76 2.40 -12.28
CA ASP A 68 10.10 2.54 -10.99
C ASP A 68 10.96 1.81 -9.93
N PRO A 69 11.59 2.49 -8.97
CA PRO A 69 12.38 1.84 -7.92
C PRO A 69 11.51 1.15 -6.86
N HIS A 70 10.19 1.10 -7.08
CA HIS A 70 9.22 0.53 -6.16
C HIS A 70 9.04 -0.97 -6.41
N LEU A 71 8.65 -1.69 -5.35
CA LEU A 71 8.32 -3.11 -5.45
C LEU A 71 7.15 -3.31 -6.42
N HIS A 72 7.25 -4.32 -7.29
CA HIS A 72 6.16 -4.70 -8.17
C HIS A 72 4.90 -5.06 -7.36
N PRO A 73 3.69 -4.78 -7.89
CA PRO A 73 2.45 -5.29 -7.30
C PRO A 73 2.54 -6.80 -7.09
N PRO A 74 2.06 -7.34 -5.96
CA PRO A 74 2.13 -8.76 -5.71
C PRO A 74 1.32 -9.54 -6.76
N PRO A 75 1.77 -10.75 -7.14
CA PRO A 75 1.00 -11.62 -8.02
C PRO A 75 -0.43 -11.81 -7.51
N LEU A 76 -1.40 -11.79 -8.43
CA LEU A 76 -2.84 -11.87 -8.14
C LEU A 76 -3.23 -13.11 -7.32
N GLU A 77 -2.40 -14.15 -7.31
CA GLU A 77 -2.61 -15.40 -6.58
C GLU A 77 -2.46 -15.28 -5.06
N LYS A 78 -1.84 -14.21 -4.55
CA LYS A 78 -1.50 -14.05 -3.11
C LYS A 78 -2.31 -12.96 -2.39
N GLN A 79 -3.40 -12.49 -2.99
CA GLN A 79 -4.18 -11.35 -2.46
C GLN A 79 -5.25 -11.74 -1.42
N PHE A 80 -5.48 -13.03 -1.17
CA PHE A 80 -6.46 -13.50 -0.18
C PHE A 80 -6.00 -13.35 1.28
N LEU A 81 -4.70 -13.11 1.51
CA LEU A 81 -4.10 -13.04 2.85
C LEU A 81 -3.78 -11.62 3.31
N ILE A 82 -4.19 -10.58 2.56
CA ILE A 82 -3.94 -9.18 2.89
C ILE A 82 -5.25 -8.44 3.12
N SER A 83 -5.31 -7.66 4.19
CA SER A 83 -6.54 -6.98 4.65
C SER A 83 -6.75 -5.63 3.97
N PRO A 84 -7.98 -5.28 3.56
CA PRO A 84 -9.20 -6.12 3.54
C PRO A 84 -9.16 -7.14 2.38
N PRO A 85 -9.50 -8.41 2.62
CA PRO A 85 -9.33 -9.45 1.60
C PRO A 85 -10.33 -9.26 0.47
N ALA A 86 -9.86 -9.37 -0.76
CA ALA A 86 -10.73 -9.78 -1.85
C ALA A 86 -11.31 -11.16 -1.50
N SER A 87 -12.59 -11.38 -1.78
CA SER A 87 -13.27 -12.64 -1.52
C SER A 87 -12.43 -13.82 -2.04
N PRO A 88 -12.33 -14.95 -1.30
CA PRO A 88 -11.71 -16.17 -1.82
C PRO A 88 -12.31 -16.56 -3.19
N PRO A 89 -11.54 -17.22 -4.06
CA PRO A 89 -12.04 -17.62 -5.37
C PRO A 89 -13.14 -18.67 -5.22
N VAL A 90 -14.02 -18.75 -6.22
CA VAL A 90 -15.10 -19.76 -6.25
C VAL A 90 -14.47 -21.16 -6.19
N GLY A 91 -14.87 -21.94 -5.18
CA GLY A 91 -14.35 -23.29 -4.93
C GLY A 91 -13.17 -23.38 -3.94
N TRP A 92 -12.75 -22.26 -3.34
CA TRP A 92 -11.80 -22.31 -2.22
C TRP A 92 -12.51 -22.81 -0.95
N GLU A 93 -11.99 -23.90 -0.38
CA GLU A 93 -12.41 -24.43 0.91
C GLU A 93 -11.23 -24.37 1.87
N GLN A 94 -11.50 -24.03 3.12
CA GLN A 94 -10.49 -24.07 4.16
C GLN A 94 -10.07 -25.53 4.36
N THR A 95 -8.79 -25.83 4.10
CA THR A 95 -8.24 -27.16 4.37
C THR A 95 -8.40 -27.45 5.87
N HIS A 96 -8.88 -28.65 6.20
CA HIS A 96 -8.96 -29.10 7.57
C HIS A 96 -7.56 -29.13 8.18
N GLU A 97 -7.29 -28.27 9.16
CA GLU A 97 -6.06 -28.34 9.94
C GLU A 97 -5.96 -29.73 10.58
N ALA A 98 -4.78 -30.34 10.56
CA ALA A 98 -4.60 -31.63 11.21
C ALA A 98 -4.91 -31.49 12.71
N GLU A 99 -5.45 -32.54 13.33
CA GLU A 99 -5.59 -32.59 14.78
C GLU A 99 -4.23 -32.30 15.44
N PRO A 100 -4.20 -31.56 16.56
CA PRO A 100 -2.93 -31.23 17.22
C PRO A 100 -2.22 -32.51 17.63
N ILE A 101 -1.08 -32.78 16.99
CA ILE A 101 -0.23 -33.92 17.33
C ILE A 101 0.57 -33.54 18.58
N ILE A 102 0.44 -34.33 19.64
CA ILE A 102 1.27 -34.22 20.83
C ILE A 102 2.68 -34.73 20.46
N ASN A 103 3.58 -33.81 20.15
CA ASN A 103 4.98 -34.13 19.92
C ASN A 103 5.75 -34.13 21.26
N TYR A 104 6.10 -35.32 21.74
CA TYR A 104 6.83 -35.50 23.00
C TYR A 104 8.24 -34.90 22.96
N ASP A 105 8.88 -34.83 21.78
CA ASP A 105 10.19 -34.20 21.64
C ASP A 105 10.08 -32.69 21.90
N LEU A 106 9.02 -32.04 21.39
CA LEU A 106 8.76 -30.62 21.68
C LEU A 106 8.48 -30.39 23.17
N ILE A 107 7.72 -31.27 23.81
CA ILE A 107 7.46 -31.19 25.26
C ILE A 107 8.77 -31.30 26.04
N SER A 108 9.62 -32.26 25.68
CA SER A 108 10.92 -32.46 26.33
C SER A 108 11.85 -31.27 26.10
N ALA A 109 11.88 -30.71 24.89
CA ALA A 109 12.68 -29.55 24.54
C ALA A 109 12.25 -28.34 25.35
N VAL A 110 10.94 -28.08 25.44
CA VAL A 110 10.37 -26.99 26.24
C VAL A 110 10.66 -27.18 27.74
N ALA A 111 10.58 -28.41 28.25
CA ALA A 111 10.90 -28.69 29.65
C ALA A 111 12.39 -28.49 29.98
N ASN A 112 13.29 -28.68 29.00
CA ASN A 112 14.72 -28.48 29.14
C ASN A 112 15.15 -27.01 29.00
N LEU A 113 14.24 -26.10 28.67
CA LEU A 113 14.50 -24.67 28.61
C LEU A 113 14.71 -24.11 30.03
N ALA A 114 15.97 -24.05 30.49
CA ALA A 114 16.34 -23.44 31.76
C ALA A 114 16.64 -21.93 31.62
N PRO A 115 16.13 -21.07 32.53
CA PRO A 115 16.48 -19.65 32.56
C PRO A 115 18.00 -19.43 32.60
N GLY A 116 18.48 -18.43 31.85
CA GLY A 116 19.90 -18.09 31.79
C GLY A 116 20.75 -18.96 30.83
N MET A 117 20.18 -20.02 30.25
CA MET A 117 20.83 -20.80 29.18
C MET A 117 20.33 -20.35 27.80
N SER A 118 21.25 -20.30 26.83
CA SER A 118 20.93 -20.14 25.42
C SER A 118 20.74 -21.52 24.77
N HIS A 119 19.60 -21.73 24.12
CA HIS A 119 19.27 -22.99 23.47
C HIS A 119 19.20 -22.80 21.95
N GLU A 120 20.08 -23.47 21.21
CA GLU A 120 20.09 -23.45 19.74
C GLU A 120 18.97 -24.35 19.21
N ILE A 121 17.99 -23.74 18.53
CA ILE A 121 16.85 -24.44 17.93
C ILE A 121 17.19 -24.90 16.51
N HIS A 122 17.97 -24.09 15.79
CA HIS A 122 18.34 -24.40 14.41
C HIS A 122 19.78 -23.96 14.12
N PRO A 123 20.63 -24.85 13.59
CA PRO A 123 21.99 -24.50 13.23
C PRO A 123 22.02 -23.52 12.05
N PRO A 124 23.10 -22.75 11.90
CA PRO A 124 23.28 -21.89 10.74
C PRO A 124 23.45 -22.74 9.47
N SER A 125 22.93 -22.23 8.36
CA SER A 125 23.10 -22.78 7.01
C SER A 125 23.47 -21.66 6.04
N ASP A 126 23.93 -21.99 4.84
CA ASP A 126 24.29 -21.00 3.81
C ASP A 126 23.13 -20.05 3.47
N LYS A 127 21.88 -20.51 3.65
CA LYS A 127 20.67 -19.75 3.32
C LYS A 127 20.03 -19.02 4.51
N HIS A 128 20.37 -19.37 5.74
CA HIS A 128 19.74 -18.78 6.92
C HIS A 128 20.66 -18.79 8.15
N PRO A 129 20.59 -17.76 9.01
CA PRO A 129 21.35 -17.72 10.25
C PRO A 129 20.87 -18.78 11.24
N ALA A 130 21.65 -18.97 12.31
CA ALA A 130 21.27 -19.81 13.44
C ALA A 130 20.07 -19.19 14.19
N ILE A 131 19.20 -20.03 14.74
CA ILE A 131 18.09 -19.61 15.60
C ILE A 131 18.39 -20.05 17.02
N VAL A 132 18.55 -19.09 17.92
CA VAL A 132 18.86 -19.32 19.34
C VAL A 132 17.79 -18.68 20.21
N VAL A 133 17.32 -19.41 21.21
CA VAL A 133 16.36 -18.94 22.21
C VAL A 133 17.09 -18.61 23.50
N HIS A 134 16.90 -17.39 24.00
CA HIS A 134 17.36 -16.97 25.32
C HIS A 134 16.16 -16.90 26.26
N ILE A 135 16.18 -17.71 27.32
CA ILE A 135 15.11 -17.70 28.32
C ILE A 135 15.44 -16.64 29.34
N CYS A 136 14.63 -15.58 29.37
CA CYS A 136 14.73 -14.56 30.40
C CYS A 136 14.35 -15.16 31.75
N GLU A 137 15.11 -14.80 32.79
CA GLU A 137 14.64 -14.99 34.15
C GLU A 137 13.36 -14.20 34.37
N ASP A 138 12.41 -14.78 35.10
CA ASP A 138 11.25 -14.03 35.55
C ASP A 138 11.75 -12.83 36.35
N PRO A 139 11.31 -11.60 36.03
CA PRO A 139 11.66 -10.46 36.85
C PRO A 139 11.19 -10.74 38.28
N PRO A 140 11.97 -10.39 39.31
CA PRO A 140 11.51 -10.53 40.68
C PRO A 140 10.14 -9.88 40.79
N LEU A 141 9.17 -10.60 41.37
CA LEU A 141 7.79 -10.13 41.54
C LEU A 141 7.83 -8.68 41.99
N ARG A 142 7.58 -7.75 41.06
CA ARG A 142 7.63 -6.33 41.39
C ARG A 142 6.40 -6.07 42.25
N CYS A 143 6.63 -5.89 43.54
CA CYS A 143 5.60 -5.54 44.50
C CYS A 143 4.95 -4.17 44.21
N ASN A 144 5.34 -3.44 43.16
CA ASN A 144 4.73 -2.17 42.75
C ASN A 144 4.45 -2.14 41.24
N GLY A 145 3.18 -1.99 40.90
CA GLY A 145 2.59 -2.08 39.54
C GLY A 145 2.97 -0.98 38.55
N GLU A 146 4.24 -0.61 38.44
CA GLU A 146 4.71 0.32 37.42
C GLU A 146 4.97 -0.41 36.10
N LYS A 147 3.99 -0.36 35.19
CA LYS A 147 4.11 -0.89 33.83
C LYS A 147 5.26 -0.19 33.09
N PRO A 148 6.15 -0.92 32.40
CA PRO A 148 7.22 -0.30 31.62
C PRO A 148 6.62 0.64 30.56
N LYS A 149 7.02 1.92 30.60
CA LYS A 149 6.56 2.92 29.64
C LYS A 149 7.34 2.74 28.35
N ILE A 150 6.66 2.33 27.28
CA ILE A 150 7.27 2.19 25.95
C ILE A 150 7.73 3.58 25.48
N ILE A 151 9.03 3.73 25.24
CA ILE A 151 9.62 4.95 24.71
C ILE A 151 9.51 4.87 23.19
N GLN A 152 8.86 5.87 22.59
CA GLN A 152 8.72 5.96 21.14
C GLN A 152 10.10 6.18 20.50
N THR A 153 10.57 5.22 19.71
CA THR A 153 11.80 5.36 18.93
C THR A 153 11.56 6.27 17.73
N ARG A 154 12.52 7.16 17.43
CA ARG A 154 12.52 7.91 16.18
C ARG A 154 12.99 7.01 15.03
N ARG A 155 12.51 7.30 13.83
CA ARG A 155 13.00 6.70 12.59
C ARG A 155 14.52 7.01 12.45
N PRO A 156 15.38 6.02 12.12
CA PRO A 156 16.79 6.26 11.82
C PRO A 156 17.00 7.19 10.63
N ASP A 157 18.10 7.95 10.64
CA ASP A 157 18.44 8.88 9.57
C ASP A 157 18.83 8.16 8.28
N VAL A 158 18.52 8.78 7.15
CA VAL A 158 18.65 8.16 5.81
C VAL A 158 20.10 7.78 5.48
N SER A 159 21.09 8.45 6.07
CA SER A 159 22.52 8.16 5.89
C SER A 159 23.00 6.84 6.52
N GLU A 160 22.21 6.25 7.42
CA GLU A 160 22.58 4.99 8.09
C GLU A 160 22.07 3.74 7.35
N ARG A 161 21.30 3.93 6.27
CA ARG A 161 20.96 2.85 5.34
C ARG A 161 22.10 2.68 4.36
N GLY A 162 23.07 1.84 4.73
CA GLY A 162 24.14 1.40 3.85
C GLY A 162 23.60 0.99 2.49
N THR A 163 24.30 1.44 1.45
CA THR A 163 24.18 1.02 0.05
C THR A 163 24.28 -0.50 -0.11
#